data_AF-A0AB39TKR6-F1
#
_entry.id   AF-A0AB39TKR6-F1
#
_cell.length_a   1.000
_cell.length_b   1.000
_cell.length_c   1.000
_cell.angle_alpha   90.00
_cell.angle_beta   90.00
_cell.angle_gamma   90.00
#
_symmetry.space_group_name_H-M   'P 1'
#
loop_
_entity.id
_entity.type
_entity.pdbx_description
1 polymer ?
#
loop_
_entity_poly.entity_id
_entity_poly.type
_entity_poly.pdbx_seq_one_letter_code
_entity_poly.pdbx_strand_id
1 'polypeptide(L)'
;MPASTPPPVSPGAGAPGTVLLAGIVGSTAYGFAHAGSDVDRLGLFATPTEELHGLDRPAESYVTTAPDLTLHEAAKWCRLALNCNPTASELVWLPDDLYETRTPLGAELVAIRSTFLSAPAVRRAYLGYADQQFRKLLTRDTAEPAARRRAAKHARHLVRLTEQAVRLHETGRHLIRLPDPERVRELGERIADRPDSAELLLAAAAERLSRPGVLPDAPDRRPAEAWLRRVRAAHYRPPA
;
A
#
# COMPACT_ATOMS: atom_id res chain seq x y z
N MET A 1 9.41 16.96 20.01
CA MET A 1 8.01 16.68 20.39
C MET A 1 7.54 15.57 19.47
N PRO A 2 7.20 14.36 19.94
CA PRO A 2 6.61 13.35 19.07
C PRO A 2 5.28 13.92 18.53
N ALA A 3 5.07 13.80 17.22
CA ALA A 3 3.80 14.19 16.61
C ALA A 3 2.67 13.42 17.30
N SER A 4 1.70 14.15 17.85
CA SER A 4 0.48 13.58 18.44
C SER A 4 -0.17 12.67 17.42
N THR A 5 -0.41 11.41 17.77
CA THR A 5 -1.22 10.51 16.96
C THR A 5 -2.59 11.16 16.76
N PRO A 6 -3.04 11.38 15.51
CA PRO A 6 -4.37 11.93 15.27
C PRO A 6 -5.42 10.98 15.86
N PRO A 7 -6.58 11.51 16.31
CA PRO A 7 -7.62 10.67 16.90
C PRO A 7 -8.10 9.63 15.87
N PRO A 8 -8.42 8.39 16.31
CA PRO A 8 -8.96 7.37 15.41
C PRO A 8 -10.26 7.88 14.80
N VAL A 9 -10.37 7.77 13.48
CA VAL A 9 -11.62 8.07 12.78
C VAL A 9 -12.54 6.88 12.97
N SER A 10 -13.51 7.00 13.88
CA SER A 10 -14.63 6.05 13.93
C SER A 10 -15.28 6.04 12.54
N PRO A 11 -15.51 4.87 11.92
CA PRO A 11 -16.31 4.81 10.71
C PRO A 11 -17.66 5.44 11.05
N GLY A 12 -17.93 6.63 10.51
CA GLY A 12 -19.19 7.32 10.73
C GLY A 12 -20.37 6.44 10.32
N ALA A 13 -21.57 6.79 10.78
CA ALA A 13 -22.81 6.20 10.27
C ALA A 13 -22.80 6.29 8.73
N GLY A 14 -22.64 5.14 8.06
CA GLY A 14 -22.36 5.06 6.61
C GLY A 14 -21.18 4.16 6.22
N ALA A 15 -20.49 3.52 7.18
CA ALA A 15 -19.44 2.56 6.87
C ALA A 15 -19.99 1.37 6.03
N PRO A 16 -19.28 0.96 4.96
CA PRO A 16 -19.78 -0.03 3.99
C PRO A 16 -19.79 -1.49 4.48
N GLY A 17 -19.53 -1.69 5.77
CA GLY A 17 -19.32 -2.97 6.42
C GLY A 17 -18.42 -2.79 7.64
N THR A 18 -17.89 -3.91 8.16
CA THR A 18 -17.03 -3.88 9.35
C THR A 18 -15.56 -3.74 8.96
N VAL A 19 -14.90 -2.65 9.38
CA VAL A 19 -13.45 -2.47 9.17
C VAL A 19 -12.68 -3.54 9.96
N LEU A 20 -11.82 -4.30 9.27
CA LEU A 20 -11.03 -5.38 9.89
C LEU A 20 -9.61 -4.92 10.24
N LEU A 21 -9.03 -4.08 9.39
CA LEU A 21 -7.68 -3.58 9.51
C LEU A 21 -7.62 -2.19 8.87
N ALA A 22 -7.11 -1.20 9.59
CA ALA A 22 -6.87 0.13 9.07
C ALA A 22 -5.67 0.77 9.77
N GLY A 23 -4.96 1.62 9.05
CA GLY A 23 -3.82 2.34 9.58
C GLY A 23 -3.44 3.55 8.74
N ILE A 24 -2.50 4.31 9.30
CA ILE A 24 -1.94 5.50 8.69
C ILE A 24 -0.86 5.08 7.70
N VAL A 25 -0.96 5.58 6.47
CA VAL A 25 -0.07 5.25 5.36
C VAL A 25 0.60 6.51 4.79
N GLY A 26 1.21 6.40 3.61
CA GLY A 26 1.73 7.55 2.90
C GLY A 26 2.89 8.24 3.64
N SER A 27 2.95 9.56 3.52
CA SER A 27 4.12 10.34 3.97
C SER A 27 4.43 10.14 5.46
N THR A 28 3.42 10.01 6.31
CA THR A 28 3.57 9.72 7.74
C THR A 28 4.22 8.37 7.97
N ALA A 29 3.73 7.32 7.32
CA ALA A 29 4.27 5.97 7.50
C ALA A 29 5.72 5.83 7.02
N TYR A 30 6.07 6.56 5.96
CA TYR A 30 7.41 6.59 5.40
C TYR A 30 8.41 7.51 6.14
N GLY A 31 7.96 8.29 7.13
CA GLY A 31 8.80 9.23 7.88
C GLY A 31 9.07 10.55 7.16
N PHE A 32 8.23 10.92 6.18
CA PHE A 32 8.30 12.20 5.46
C PHE A 32 7.41 13.30 6.04
N ALA A 33 6.52 12.96 6.99
CA ALA A 33 5.55 13.92 7.49
C ALA A 33 6.19 15.07 8.28
N HIS A 34 5.65 16.27 8.07
CA HIS A 34 5.91 17.48 8.84
C HIS A 34 4.60 18.01 9.44
N ALA A 35 4.65 19.08 10.24
CA ALA A 35 3.51 19.59 11.02
C ALA A 35 2.26 20.00 10.21
N GLY A 36 2.32 19.99 8.88
CA GLY A 36 1.19 20.30 7.99
C GLY A 36 0.97 19.24 6.91
N SER A 37 1.47 18.02 7.10
CA SER A 37 1.21 16.92 6.17
C SER A 37 -0.18 16.33 6.41
N ASP A 38 -0.91 16.10 5.32
CA ASP A 38 -2.18 15.35 5.35
C ASP A 38 -1.94 13.91 5.84
N VAL A 39 -2.95 13.33 6.49
CA VAL A 39 -2.91 11.97 7.03
C VAL A 39 -3.68 11.04 6.11
N ASP A 40 -2.95 10.30 5.28
CA ASP A 40 -3.51 9.26 4.43
C ASP A 40 -3.86 8.01 5.26
N ARG A 41 -5.08 7.49 5.09
CA ARG A 41 -5.50 6.22 5.69
C ARG A 41 -5.79 5.17 4.64
N LEU A 42 -5.40 3.94 4.96
CA LEU A 42 -5.72 2.76 4.18
C LEU A 42 -6.30 1.70 5.11
N GLY A 43 -7.30 0.99 4.63
CA GLY A 43 -7.84 -0.15 5.35
C GLY A 43 -8.57 -1.12 4.45
N LEU A 44 -9.11 -2.14 5.09
CA LEU A 44 -10.03 -3.06 4.48
C LEU A 44 -11.19 -3.40 5.40
N PHE A 45 -12.32 -3.72 4.80
CA PHE A 45 -13.55 -4.02 5.51
C PHE A 45 -14.18 -5.32 5.00
N ALA A 46 -15.00 -5.93 5.84
CA ALA A 46 -15.90 -7.02 5.48
C ALA A 46 -17.28 -6.45 5.19
N THR A 47 -17.74 -6.60 3.95
CA THR A 47 -19.16 -6.47 3.63
C THR A 47 -19.95 -7.55 4.36
N PRO A 48 -21.17 -7.26 4.86
CA PRO A 48 -22.07 -8.28 5.35
C PRO A 48 -22.27 -9.38 4.29
N THR A 49 -22.20 -10.64 4.71
CA THR A 49 -22.06 -11.74 3.75
C THR A 49 -23.33 -11.97 2.94
N GLU A 50 -24.49 -11.68 3.53
CA GLU A 50 -25.79 -11.68 2.87
C GLU A 50 -25.85 -10.73 1.66
N GLU A 51 -25.18 -9.58 1.70
CA GLU A 51 -25.16 -8.62 0.59
C GLU A 51 -24.39 -9.16 -0.63
N LEU A 52 -23.48 -10.12 -0.42
CA LEU A 52 -22.73 -10.76 -1.52
C LEU A 52 -23.55 -11.81 -2.27
N HIS A 53 -24.69 -12.23 -1.72
CA HIS A 53 -25.60 -13.19 -2.33
C HIS A 53 -26.75 -12.51 -3.10
N GLY A 54 -26.87 -11.18 -3.01
CA GLY A 54 -27.86 -10.39 -3.73
C GLY A 54 -27.64 -10.34 -5.25
N LEU A 55 -28.64 -9.83 -5.97
CA LEU A 55 -28.56 -9.61 -7.42
C LEU A 55 -27.47 -8.58 -7.79
N ASP A 56 -27.37 -7.53 -6.97
CA ASP A 56 -26.39 -6.46 -7.14
C ASP A 56 -25.15 -6.73 -6.30
N ARG A 57 -23.97 -6.48 -6.88
CA ARG A 57 -22.73 -6.57 -6.12
C ARG A 57 -22.48 -5.30 -5.32
N PRO A 58 -22.14 -5.41 -4.03
CA PRO A 58 -21.75 -4.26 -3.22
C PRO A 58 -20.46 -3.64 -3.76
N ALA A 59 -20.27 -2.35 -3.51
CA ALA A 59 -19.06 -1.66 -3.94
C ALA A 59 -17.84 -2.23 -3.23
N GLU A 60 -16.77 -2.48 -3.98
CA GLU A 60 -15.57 -3.10 -3.41
C GLU A 60 -14.56 -2.06 -2.90
N SER A 61 -14.82 -0.76 -3.06
CA SER A 61 -13.93 0.30 -2.57
C SER A 61 -14.65 1.59 -2.24
N TYR A 62 -14.16 2.25 -1.20
CA TYR A 62 -14.67 3.51 -0.70
C TYR A 62 -13.50 4.46 -0.51
N VAL A 63 -13.61 5.65 -1.07
CA VAL A 63 -12.56 6.67 -1.04
C VAL A 63 -13.17 7.99 -0.60
N THR A 64 -12.56 8.63 0.39
CA THR A 64 -12.90 9.98 0.84
C THR A 64 -11.66 10.87 0.82
N THR A 65 -11.83 12.18 0.66
CA THR A 65 -10.74 13.16 0.54
C THR A 65 -10.69 14.19 1.69
N ALA A 66 -11.54 14.03 2.71
CA ALA A 66 -11.58 14.86 3.90
C ALA A 66 -12.37 14.14 5.02
N PRO A 67 -11.76 13.21 5.78
CA PRO A 67 -10.33 12.83 5.75
C PRO A 67 -9.98 11.95 4.54
N ASP A 68 -8.68 11.90 4.19
CA ASP A 68 -8.16 10.98 3.18
C ASP A 68 -8.21 9.53 3.69
N LEU A 69 -9.09 8.73 3.10
CA LEU A 69 -9.29 7.32 3.46
C LEU A 69 -9.56 6.51 2.21
N THR A 70 -8.86 5.39 2.06
CA THR A 70 -9.19 4.34 1.10
C THR A 70 -9.49 3.04 1.84
N LEU A 71 -10.68 2.48 1.61
CA LEU A 71 -11.07 1.17 2.10
C LEU A 71 -11.30 0.23 0.92
N HIS A 72 -10.76 -0.97 0.99
CA HIS A 72 -11.04 -2.06 0.04
C HIS A 72 -11.81 -3.19 0.72
N GLU A 73 -12.78 -3.76 0.03
CA GLU A 73 -13.47 -4.96 0.51
C GLU A 73 -12.45 -6.12 0.62
N ALA A 74 -12.59 -6.97 1.64
CA ALA A 74 -11.65 -8.04 1.99
C ALA A 74 -11.21 -8.90 0.79
N ALA A 75 -12.13 -9.35 -0.06
CA ALA A 75 -11.78 -10.15 -1.24
C ALA A 75 -11.03 -9.31 -2.28
N LYS A 76 -11.43 -8.06 -2.51
CA LYS A 76 -10.70 -7.15 -3.41
C LYS A 76 -9.30 -6.88 -2.89
N TRP A 77 -9.14 -6.61 -1.60
CA TRP A 77 -7.83 -6.41 -0.99
C TRP A 77 -6.94 -7.64 -1.19
N CYS A 78 -7.45 -8.86 -0.95
CA CYS A 78 -6.69 -10.09 -1.21
C CYS A 78 -6.27 -10.22 -2.68
N ARG A 79 -7.13 -9.89 -3.64
CA ARG A 79 -6.77 -9.93 -5.08
C ARG A 79 -5.69 -8.92 -5.43
N LEU A 80 -5.72 -7.73 -4.83
CA LEU A 80 -4.66 -6.72 -4.99
C LEU A 80 -3.34 -7.19 -4.37
N ALA A 81 -3.40 -7.76 -3.16
CA ALA A 81 -2.23 -8.27 -2.45
C ALA A 81 -1.57 -9.47 -3.17
N LEU A 82 -2.36 -10.40 -3.72
CA LEU A 82 -1.86 -11.52 -4.54
C LEU A 82 -1.15 -11.04 -5.82
N ASN A 83 -1.44 -9.83 -6.28
CA ASN A 83 -0.74 -9.15 -7.36
C ASN A 83 0.39 -8.24 -6.87
N CYS A 84 0.74 -8.30 -5.59
CA CYS A 84 1.74 -7.46 -4.93
C CYS A 84 1.51 -5.95 -5.20
N ASN A 85 0.25 -5.52 -5.23
CA ASN A 85 -0.08 -4.13 -5.47
C ASN A 85 0.51 -3.24 -4.34
N PRO A 86 1.48 -2.35 -4.64
CA PRO A 86 2.26 -1.66 -3.60
C PRO A 86 1.43 -0.67 -2.78
N THR A 87 0.30 -0.17 -3.31
CA THR A 87 -0.56 0.77 -2.60
C THR A 87 -1.53 0.08 -1.66
N ALA A 88 -1.89 -1.18 -1.91
CA ALA A 88 -2.76 -1.95 -1.04
C ALA A 88 -1.98 -2.80 -0.03
N SER A 89 -0.89 -3.43 -0.48
CA SER A 89 -0.15 -4.42 0.32
C SER A 89 0.61 -3.80 1.49
N GLU A 90 0.94 -2.50 1.44
CA GLU A 90 1.63 -1.82 2.55
C GLU A 90 0.87 -1.91 3.88
N LEU A 91 -0.46 -2.02 3.84
CA LEU A 91 -1.32 -2.14 5.01
C LEU A 91 -0.90 -3.28 5.96
N VAL A 92 -0.48 -4.44 5.45
CA VAL A 92 -0.08 -5.59 6.30
C VAL A 92 1.39 -5.54 6.74
N TRP A 93 2.11 -4.48 6.37
CA TRP A 93 3.52 -4.26 6.74
C TRP A 93 3.73 -2.99 7.56
N LEU A 94 2.65 -2.34 8.00
CA LEU A 94 2.75 -1.15 8.83
C LEU A 94 3.42 -1.49 10.17
N PRO A 95 4.24 -0.58 10.73
CA PRO A 95 4.63 -0.62 12.13
C PRO A 95 3.41 -0.68 13.04
N ASP A 96 3.53 -1.38 14.17
CA ASP A 96 2.39 -1.60 15.08
C ASP A 96 1.77 -0.28 15.57
N ASP A 97 2.57 0.77 15.73
CA ASP A 97 2.13 2.10 16.16
C ASP A 97 1.29 2.87 15.12
N LEU A 98 1.22 2.39 13.87
CA LEU A 98 0.44 3.02 12.81
C LEU A 98 -0.91 2.34 12.54
N TYR A 99 -1.22 1.23 13.21
CA TYR A 99 -2.54 0.62 13.12
C TYR A 99 -3.54 1.37 14.02
N GLU A 100 -4.58 1.94 13.41
CA GLU A 100 -5.72 2.55 14.12
C GLU A 100 -6.83 1.52 14.38
N THR A 101 -6.90 0.45 13.59
CA THR A 101 -7.83 -0.66 13.77
C THR A 101 -7.16 -1.97 13.44
N ARG A 102 -7.22 -2.94 14.35
CA ARG A 102 -6.72 -4.31 14.15
C ARG A 102 -7.61 -5.30 14.90
N THR A 103 -8.61 -5.83 14.21
CA THR A 103 -9.47 -6.91 14.75
C THR A 103 -8.71 -8.24 14.78
N PRO A 104 -9.23 -9.30 15.42
CA PRO A 104 -8.63 -10.64 15.33
C PRO A 104 -8.45 -11.11 13.87
N LEU A 105 -9.46 -10.90 13.01
CA LEU A 105 -9.35 -11.20 11.57
C LEU A 105 -8.32 -10.32 10.87
N GLY A 106 -8.18 -9.05 11.26
CA GLY A 106 -7.10 -8.18 10.76
C GLY A 106 -5.71 -8.67 11.17
N ALA A 107 -5.55 -9.14 12.41
CA ALA A 107 -4.30 -9.71 12.91
C ALA A 107 -3.94 -11.03 12.19
N GLU A 108 -4.92 -11.89 11.91
CA GLU A 108 -4.73 -13.10 11.10
C GLU A 108 -4.22 -12.76 9.69
N LEU A 109 -4.78 -11.72 9.05
CA LEU A 109 -4.35 -11.28 7.72
C LEU A 109 -2.88 -10.82 7.74
N VAL A 110 -2.49 -10.03 8.75
CA VAL A 110 -1.09 -9.62 8.94
C VAL A 110 -0.20 -10.84 9.13
N ALA A 111 -0.64 -11.87 9.87
CA ALA A 111 0.14 -13.08 10.10
C ALA A 111 0.45 -13.86 8.80
N ILE A 112 -0.48 -13.88 7.84
CA ILE A 112 -0.29 -14.57 6.55
C ILE A 112 0.34 -13.71 5.46
N ARG A 113 0.77 -12.47 5.75
CA ARG A 113 1.21 -11.48 4.75
C ARG A 113 2.28 -11.96 3.75
N SER A 114 3.17 -12.85 4.15
CA SER A 114 4.22 -13.38 3.27
C SER A 114 3.68 -14.30 2.18
N THR A 115 2.50 -14.90 2.37
CA THR A 115 1.90 -15.86 1.42
C THR A 115 1.39 -15.17 0.15
N PHE A 116 1.19 -13.84 0.21
CA PHE A 116 0.80 -13.04 -0.96
C PHE A 116 1.96 -12.75 -1.93
N LEU A 117 3.21 -12.95 -1.49
CA LEU A 117 4.39 -12.55 -2.25
C LEU A 117 4.77 -13.60 -3.29
N SER A 118 5.23 -13.12 -4.45
CA SER A 118 5.98 -13.93 -5.43
C SER A 118 6.96 -13.03 -6.18
N ALA A 119 8.09 -13.59 -6.63
CA ALA A 119 9.09 -12.84 -7.37
C ALA A 119 8.50 -12.19 -8.65
N PRO A 120 7.71 -12.89 -9.48
CA PRO A 120 7.13 -12.29 -10.67
C PRO A 120 6.12 -11.17 -10.37
N ALA A 121 5.30 -11.32 -9.32
CA ALA A 121 4.31 -10.30 -8.96
C ALA A 121 4.97 -9.04 -8.39
N VAL A 122 5.96 -9.18 -7.50
CA VAL A 122 6.73 -8.04 -6.96
C VAL A 122 7.43 -7.29 -8.09
N ARG A 123 8.17 -8.01 -8.96
CA ARG A 123 8.87 -7.39 -10.08
C ARG A 123 7.91 -6.62 -10.99
N ARG A 124 6.82 -7.27 -11.42
CA ARG A 124 5.84 -6.66 -12.34
C ARG A 124 5.16 -5.44 -11.72
N ALA A 125 4.65 -5.57 -10.49
CA ALA A 125 3.86 -4.52 -9.86
C ALA A 125 4.74 -3.32 -9.52
N TYR A 126 5.85 -3.52 -8.80
CA TYR A 126 6.65 -2.40 -8.32
C TYR A 126 7.38 -1.67 -9.46
N LEU A 127 8.00 -2.38 -10.40
CA LEU A 127 8.63 -1.73 -11.56
C LEU A 127 7.60 -1.06 -12.46
N GLY A 128 6.43 -1.66 -12.64
CA GLY A 128 5.34 -1.06 -13.41
C GLY A 128 4.83 0.25 -12.78
N TYR A 129 4.66 0.30 -11.46
CA TYR A 129 4.30 1.54 -10.76
C TYR A 129 5.43 2.57 -10.80
N ALA A 130 6.70 2.14 -10.67
CA ALA A 130 7.85 3.03 -10.72
C ALA A 130 8.01 3.67 -12.10
N ASP A 131 7.85 2.89 -13.17
CA ASP A 131 7.83 3.36 -14.57
C ASP A 131 6.66 4.34 -14.82
N GLN A 132 5.48 4.11 -14.25
CA GLN A 132 4.39 5.09 -14.31
C GLN A 132 4.74 6.41 -13.61
N GLN A 133 5.45 6.39 -12.47
CA GLN A 133 5.93 7.62 -11.84
C GLN A 133 6.97 8.31 -12.72
N PHE A 134 7.87 7.54 -13.33
CA PHE A 134 8.90 8.05 -14.24
C PHE A 134 8.31 8.77 -15.45
N ARG A 135 7.36 8.16 -16.15
CA ARG A 135 6.67 8.80 -17.29
C ARG A 135 5.96 10.10 -16.92
N LYS A 136 5.40 10.17 -15.71
CA LYS A 136 4.79 11.41 -15.18
C LYS A 136 5.81 12.50 -14.86
N LEU A 137 7.08 12.14 -14.62
CA LEU A 137 8.16 13.11 -14.41
C LEU A 137 8.61 13.70 -15.74
N LEU A 138 8.76 12.88 -16.79
CA LEU A 138 9.20 13.30 -18.12
C LEU A 138 8.27 14.32 -18.78
N THR A 139 6.97 14.27 -18.48
CA THR A 139 5.96 15.14 -19.10
C THR A 139 5.67 16.40 -18.29
N ARG A 140 6.33 16.61 -17.15
CA ARG A 140 6.02 17.73 -16.26
C ARG A 140 6.89 18.95 -16.54
N ASP A 141 6.22 20.06 -16.78
CA ASP A 141 6.85 21.38 -16.65
C ASP A 141 7.00 21.74 -15.16
N THR A 142 8.24 21.91 -14.73
CA THR A 142 8.61 22.26 -13.35
C THR A 142 8.91 23.75 -13.15
N ALA A 143 8.57 24.62 -14.11
CA ALA A 143 8.76 26.06 -14.00
C ALA A 143 8.09 26.64 -12.75
N GLU A 144 6.89 26.16 -12.43
CA GLU A 144 6.14 26.61 -11.26
C GLU A 144 6.51 25.85 -9.98
N PRO A 145 6.68 26.53 -8.83
CA PRO A 145 7.07 25.89 -7.56
C PRO A 145 6.14 24.74 -7.13
N ALA A 146 4.83 24.86 -7.39
CA ALA A 146 3.86 23.81 -7.08
C ALA A 146 4.05 22.56 -7.97
N ALA A 147 4.40 22.75 -9.24
CA ALA A 147 4.67 21.65 -10.15
C ALA A 147 5.96 20.91 -9.79
N ARG A 148 7.01 21.67 -9.42
CA ARG A 148 8.27 21.11 -8.89
C ARG A 148 8.04 20.26 -7.63
N ARG A 149 7.27 20.74 -6.65
CA ARG A 149 6.94 19.97 -5.44
C ARG A 149 6.23 18.65 -5.76
N ARG A 150 5.30 18.67 -6.73
CA ARG A 150 4.63 17.46 -7.19
C ARG A 150 5.59 16.50 -7.90
N ALA A 151 6.52 17.02 -8.71
CA ALA A 151 7.57 16.22 -9.35
C ALA A 151 8.43 15.51 -8.30
N ALA A 152 8.91 16.24 -7.30
CA ALA A 152 9.66 15.66 -6.18
C ALA A 152 8.86 14.58 -5.41
N LYS A 153 7.54 14.75 -5.21
CA LYS A 153 6.68 13.72 -4.61
C LYS A 153 6.64 12.43 -5.47
N HIS A 154 6.52 12.56 -6.79
CA HIS A 154 6.54 11.39 -7.69
C HIS A 154 7.91 10.72 -7.72
N ALA A 155 8.99 11.50 -7.73
CA ALA A 155 10.35 10.98 -7.69
C ALA A 155 10.63 10.21 -6.40
N ARG A 156 10.24 10.74 -5.23
CA ARG A 156 10.32 10.01 -3.95
C ARG A 156 9.54 8.69 -3.98
N HIS A 157 8.35 8.70 -4.60
CA HIS A 157 7.56 7.48 -4.76
C HIS A 157 8.26 6.45 -5.65
N LEU A 158 8.84 6.87 -6.77
CA LEU A 158 9.64 6.02 -7.64
C LEU A 158 10.80 5.37 -6.88
N VAL A 159 11.61 6.18 -6.17
CA VAL A 159 12.75 5.69 -5.39
C VAL A 159 12.30 4.63 -4.39
N ARG A 160 11.28 4.96 -3.60
CA ARG A 160 10.70 4.03 -2.63
C ARG A 160 10.26 2.71 -3.26
N LEU A 161 9.54 2.75 -4.39
CA LEU A 161 9.07 1.55 -5.08
C LEU A 161 10.23 0.65 -5.50
N THR A 162 11.29 1.22 -6.07
CA THR A 162 12.46 0.44 -6.49
C THR A 162 13.17 -0.22 -5.31
N GLU A 163 13.37 0.51 -4.21
CA GLU A 163 14.04 0.00 -3.01
C GLU A 163 13.21 -1.06 -2.29
N GLN A 164 11.89 -0.85 -2.19
CA GLN A 164 10.97 -1.82 -1.58
C GLN A 164 10.87 -3.11 -2.39
N ALA A 165 10.85 -3.02 -3.72
CA ALA A 165 10.83 -4.18 -4.60
C ALA A 165 12.07 -5.05 -4.37
N VAL A 166 13.25 -4.43 -4.40
CA VAL A 166 14.52 -5.10 -4.18
C VAL A 166 14.57 -5.74 -2.79
N ARG A 167 14.15 -5.01 -1.74
CA ARG A 167 14.14 -5.56 -0.39
C ARG A 167 13.18 -6.73 -0.24
N LEU A 168 11.97 -6.64 -0.79
CA LEU A 168 11.02 -7.75 -0.80
C LEU A 168 11.63 -8.97 -1.48
N HIS A 169 12.25 -8.78 -2.65
CA HIS A 169 12.87 -9.85 -3.43
C HIS A 169 14.02 -10.54 -2.69
N GLU A 170 14.86 -9.77 -2.01
CA GLU A 170 16.07 -10.30 -1.35
C GLU A 170 15.81 -10.80 0.08
N THR A 171 14.76 -10.32 0.75
CA THR A 171 14.56 -10.59 2.19
C THR A 171 13.17 -11.12 2.55
N GLY A 172 12.21 -11.09 1.62
CA GLY A 172 10.82 -11.47 1.88
C GLY A 172 10.09 -10.52 2.84
N ARG A 173 10.69 -9.36 3.15
CA ARG A 173 10.17 -8.39 4.11
C ARG A 173 10.02 -7.02 3.48
N HIS A 174 8.84 -6.43 3.60
CA HIS A 174 8.64 -5.03 3.27
C HIS A 174 9.15 -4.13 4.41
N LEU A 175 9.54 -2.90 4.08
CA LEU A 175 9.85 -1.88 5.07
C LEU A 175 9.03 -0.63 4.75
N ILE A 176 8.19 -0.25 5.70
CA ILE A 176 7.37 0.96 5.60
C ILE A 176 8.12 2.15 6.18
N ARG A 177 8.54 2.08 7.44
CA ARG A 177 9.37 3.14 8.03
C ARG A 177 10.77 3.13 7.41
N LEU A 178 11.09 4.13 6.59
CA LEU A 178 12.37 4.20 5.90
C LEU A 178 13.51 4.41 6.92
N PRO A 179 14.65 3.70 6.82
CA PRO A 179 15.78 3.91 7.71
C PRO A 179 16.42 5.28 7.54
N ASP A 180 16.40 5.79 6.30
CA ASP A 180 16.98 7.07 5.92
C ASP A 180 16.00 7.80 4.96
N PRO A 181 14.95 8.44 5.52
CA PRO A 181 14.00 9.23 4.72
C PRO A 181 14.68 10.42 4.04
N GLU A 182 15.74 10.97 4.63
CA GLU A 182 16.43 12.13 4.08
C GLU A 182 17.14 11.81 2.77
N ARG A 183 17.87 10.68 2.70
CA ARG A 183 18.47 10.22 1.44
C ARG A 183 17.44 10.03 0.34
N VAL A 184 16.26 9.49 0.66
CA VAL A 184 15.17 9.32 -0.32
C VAL A 184 14.61 10.68 -0.74
N ARG A 185 14.51 11.64 0.20
CA ARG A 185 14.10 13.01 -0.10
C ARG A 185 15.07 13.69 -1.05
N GLU A 186 16.35 13.70 -0.74
CA GLU A 186 17.39 14.30 -1.58
C GLU A 186 17.47 13.66 -2.96
N LEU A 187 17.42 12.34 -3.05
CA LEU A 187 17.40 11.64 -4.33
C LEU A 187 16.15 11.98 -5.14
N GLY A 188 15.00 12.10 -4.48
CA GLY A 188 13.76 12.57 -5.10
C GLY A 188 13.86 13.98 -5.68
N GLU A 189 14.49 14.92 -4.96
CA GLU A 189 14.73 16.28 -5.49
C GLU A 189 15.68 16.26 -6.70
N ARG A 190 16.78 15.50 -6.64
CA ARG A 190 17.72 15.37 -7.78
C ARG A 190 17.06 14.78 -9.02
N ILE A 191 16.20 13.77 -8.85
CA ILE A 191 15.43 13.18 -9.95
C ILE A 191 14.37 14.15 -10.47
N ALA A 192 13.74 14.95 -9.60
CA ALA A 192 12.80 15.97 -10.06
C ALA A 192 13.49 17.05 -10.91
N ASP A 193 14.74 17.39 -10.60
CA ASP A 193 15.59 18.31 -11.40
C ASP A 193 16.07 17.70 -12.72
N ARG A 194 16.36 16.40 -12.72
CA ARG A 194 16.82 15.68 -13.91
C ARG A 194 16.11 14.33 -14.01
N PRO A 195 14.87 14.30 -14.55
CA PRO A 195 14.06 13.09 -14.61
C PRO A 195 14.78 11.87 -15.20
N ASP A 196 15.55 12.04 -16.27
CA ASP A 196 16.28 10.96 -16.96
C ASP A 196 17.27 10.22 -16.04
N SER A 197 17.72 10.86 -14.95
CA SER A 197 18.60 10.19 -13.98
C SER A 197 17.92 9.01 -13.25
N ALA A 198 16.59 8.91 -13.29
CA ALA A 198 15.84 7.78 -12.76
C ALA A 198 16.03 6.48 -13.56
N GLU A 199 16.46 6.55 -14.82
CA GLU A 199 16.69 5.37 -15.66
C GLU A 199 17.72 4.41 -15.06
N LEU A 200 18.82 4.97 -14.52
CA LEU A 200 19.86 4.18 -13.85
C LEU A 200 19.32 3.44 -12.62
N LEU A 201 18.42 4.07 -11.86
CA LEU A 201 17.80 3.47 -10.69
C LEU A 201 16.85 2.34 -11.08
N LEU A 202 16.02 2.56 -12.10
CA LEU A 202 15.10 1.55 -12.63
C LEU A 202 15.86 0.34 -13.20
N ALA A 203 16.93 0.59 -13.97
CA ALA A 203 17.77 -0.47 -14.54
C ALA A 203 18.47 -1.28 -13.44
N ALA A 204 19.05 -0.61 -12.43
CA ALA A 204 19.68 -1.29 -11.30
C ALA A 204 18.67 -2.15 -10.51
N ALA A 205 17.46 -1.65 -10.28
CA ALA A 205 16.41 -2.43 -9.62
C ALA A 205 15.97 -3.63 -10.46
N ALA A 206 15.77 -3.44 -11.77
CA ALA A 206 15.40 -4.52 -12.69
C ALA A 206 16.45 -5.63 -12.75
N GLU A 207 17.73 -5.26 -12.74
CA GLU A 207 18.85 -6.20 -12.70
C GLU A 207 18.91 -6.97 -11.36
N ARG A 208 18.70 -6.31 -10.22
CA ARG A 208 18.64 -7.04 -8.94
C ARG A 208 17.46 -8.00 -8.87
N LEU A 209 16.32 -7.61 -9.43
CA LEU A 209 15.10 -8.43 -9.50
C LEU A 209 15.18 -9.56 -10.54
N SER A 210 16.18 -9.56 -11.44
CA SER A 210 16.40 -10.66 -12.39
C SER A 210 17.20 -11.81 -11.79
N ARG A 211 17.98 -11.53 -10.73
CA ARG A 211 18.80 -12.50 -10.00
C ARG A 211 17.95 -13.35 -9.05
N PRO A 212 18.43 -14.53 -8.63
CA PRO A 212 17.75 -15.33 -7.60
C PRO A 212 17.47 -14.51 -6.32
N GLY A 213 16.24 -14.60 -5.83
CA GLY A 213 15.78 -13.99 -4.57
C GLY A 213 15.18 -15.04 -3.64
N VAL A 214 14.55 -14.58 -2.54
CA VAL A 214 13.93 -15.48 -1.54
C VAL A 214 12.44 -15.71 -1.77
N LEU A 215 11.83 -14.97 -2.70
CA LEU A 215 10.41 -15.07 -3.00
C LEU A 215 10.11 -16.28 -3.90
N PRO A 216 8.97 -16.95 -3.70
CA PRO A 216 8.56 -18.05 -4.56
C PRO A 216 8.13 -17.57 -5.95
N ASP A 217 8.03 -18.49 -6.91
CA ASP A 217 7.57 -18.18 -8.28
C ASP A 217 6.07 -17.87 -8.34
N ALA A 218 5.29 -18.32 -7.35
CA ALA A 218 3.86 -18.06 -7.25
C ALA A 218 3.44 -17.83 -5.78
N PRO A 219 2.43 -16.98 -5.53
CA PRO A 219 1.91 -16.77 -4.19
C PRO A 219 1.09 -17.98 -3.73
N ASP A 220 1.08 -18.24 -2.42
CA ASP A 220 0.19 -19.24 -1.84
C ASP A 220 -1.18 -18.63 -1.55
N ARG A 221 -2.15 -18.99 -2.39
CA ARG A 221 -3.53 -18.50 -2.30
C ARG A 221 -4.34 -19.16 -1.18
N ARG A 222 -3.94 -20.34 -0.69
CA ARG A 222 -4.76 -21.14 0.24
C ARG A 222 -5.00 -20.41 1.57
N PRO A 223 -3.99 -19.76 2.20
CA PRO A 223 -4.21 -18.99 3.42
C PRO A 223 -5.15 -17.80 3.21
N ALA A 224 -5.07 -17.10 2.08
CA ALA A 224 -5.95 -15.99 1.76
C ALA A 224 -7.41 -16.43 1.55
N GLU A 225 -7.63 -17.54 0.83
CA GLU A 225 -8.96 -18.15 0.66
C GLU A 225 -9.54 -18.62 2.00
N ALA A 226 -8.74 -19.31 2.81
CA ALA A 226 -9.16 -19.78 4.13
C ALA A 226 -9.51 -18.62 5.06
N TRP A 227 -8.71 -17.56 5.06
CA TRP A 227 -8.98 -16.33 5.81
C TRP A 227 -10.28 -15.67 5.32
N LEU A 228 -10.46 -15.52 4.01
CA LEU A 228 -11.66 -14.91 3.45
C LEU A 228 -12.93 -15.68 3.82
N ARG A 229 -12.88 -17.02 3.82
CA ARG A 229 -13.99 -17.86 4.28
C ARG A 229 -14.33 -17.63 5.75
N ARG A 230 -13.34 -17.44 6.63
CA ARG A 230 -13.57 -17.07 8.04
C ARG A 230 -14.19 -15.69 8.17
N VAL A 231 -13.74 -14.72 7.35
CA VAL A 231 -14.38 -13.40 7.27
C VAL A 231 -15.85 -13.55 6.88
N ARG A 232 -16.17 -14.33 5.83
CA ARG A 232 -17.58 -14.55 5.44
C ARG A 232 -18.40 -15.20 6.54
N ALA A 233 -17.88 -16.23 7.19
CA ALA A 233 -18.59 -16.89 8.29
C ALA A 233 -18.85 -15.93 9.46
N ALA A 234 -17.87 -15.10 9.83
CA ALA A 234 -17.99 -14.15 10.94
C ALA A 234 -18.95 -12.99 10.67
N HIS A 235 -19.18 -12.66 9.39
CA HIS A 235 -20.02 -11.54 8.96
C HIS A 235 -21.30 -12.00 8.25
N TYR A 236 -21.74 -13.25 8.44
CA TYR A 236 -23.00 -13.75 7.93
C TYR A 236 -24.09 -13.61 8.99
N ARG A 237 -25.18 -12.90 8.64
CA ARG A 237 -26.39 -12.87 9.45
C ARG A 237 -27.52 -13.50 8.62
N PRO A 238 -28.03 -14.68 9.01
CA PRO A 238 -29.14 -15.27 8.28
C PRO A 238 -30.37 -14.36 8.38
N PRO A 239 -31.16 -14.24 7.29
CA PRO A 239 -32.46 -13.58 7.37
C PRO A 239 -33.34 -14.32 8.38
N ALA A 240 -34.18 -13.56 9.09
CA ALA A 240 -35.17 -14.09 10.02
C ALA A 240 -36.24 -14.92 9.30
#